data_AF-X1H7E2-F1
#
_entry.id   AF-X1H7E2-F1
#
_cell.length_a   1.000
_cell.length_b   1.000
_cell.length_c   1.000
_cell.angle_alpha   90.00
_cell.angle_beta   90.00
_cell.angle_gamma   90.00
#
_symmetry.space_group_name_H-M   'P 1'
#
loop_
_entity.id
_entity.type
_entity.pdbx_description
1 polymer ?
#
loop_
_entity_poly.entity_id
_entity_poly.type
_entity_poly.pdbx_seq_one_letter_code
_entity_poly.pdbx_strand_id
1 'polypeptide(L)'
;MDSPQLALTEDEIHPQTYEPELSVGDARNLSLLPDNSMDLICAHPPYANIIHYTDSKEGDLSFLDIDDFLKEMSKVARESFRVLKLGRQCAILIGDMRRKKHVIPLGFKLINVYLDAGFKLRELVIKRQHNCKTTGFWYAVS
;
A
#
# COMPACT_ATOMS: atom_id res chain seq x y z
N MET A 1 22.39 1.53 58.07
CA MET A 1 21.13 1.78 57.36
C MET A 1 21.35 1.27 55.96
N ASP A 2 20.96 0.03 55.72
CA ASP A 2 21.15 -0.62 54.43
C ASP A 2 20.10 -0.12 53.44
N SER A 3 20.56 0.25 52.26
CA SER A 3 19.72 0.66 51.13
C SER A 3 18.87 -0.53 50.69
N PRO A 4 17.57 -0.38 50.40
CA PRO A 4 16.79 -1.48 49.85
C PRO A 4 17.34 -1.82 48.47
N GLN A 5 17.85 -3.03 48.31
CA GLN A 5 18.25 -3.58 47.03
C GLN A 5 16.95 -3.83 46.24
N LEU A 6 16.78 -3.14 45.11
CA LEU A 6 15.65 -3.37 44.21
C LEU A 6 15.76 -4.82 43.73
N ALA A 7 14.85 -5.69 44.19
CA ALA A 7 14.73 -7.03 43.66
C ALA A 7 14.32 -6.90 42.19
N LEU A 8 15.24 -7.22 41.28
CA LEU A 8 14.89 -7.49 39.89
C LEU A 8 14.03 -8.75 39.93
N THR A 9 12.71 -8.60 39.80
CA THR A 9 11.84 -9.74 39.54
C THR A 9 12.32 -10.33 38.23
N GLU A 10 12.72 -11.61 38.27
CA GLU A 10 12.91 -12.44 37.09
C GLU A 10 11.52 -12.67 36.46
N ASP A 11 10.91 -11.61 35.94
CA ASP A 11 9.76 -11.75 35.07
C ASP A 11 10.31 -12.40 33.80
N GLU A 12 10.03 -13.70 33.63
CA GLU A 12 10.35 -14.43 32.41
C GLU A 12 9.80 -13.64 31.23
N ILE A 13 10.68 -13.00 30.46
CA ILE A 13 10.34 -12.36 29.21
C ILE A 13 10.01 -13.49 28.24
N HIS A 14 8.76 -13.94 28.24
CA HIS A 14 8.26 -14.80 27.19
C HIS A 14 8.21 -13.96 25.91
N PRO A 15 9.04 -14.26 24.89
CA PRO A 15 8.93 -13.56 23.62
C PRO A 15 7.55 -13.89 23.05
N GLN A 16 6.68 -12.88 23.01
CA GLN A 16 5.36 -13.03 22.43
C GLN A 16 5.51 -13.11 20.91
N THR A 17 5.40 -14.33 20.37
CA THR A 17 5.43 -14.57 18.93
C THR A 17 4.09 -14.18 18.33
N TYR A 18 4.12 -13.34 17.30
CA TYR A 18 2.94 -12.98 16.52
C TYR A 18 3.04 -13.63 15.14
N GLU A 19 2.07 -14.47 14.82
CA GLU A 19 1.96 -15.10 13.50
C GLU A 19 1.15 -14.20 12.55
N PRO A 20 1.55 -14.08 11.27
CA PRO A 20 0.80 -13.29 10.30
C PRO A 20 -0.54 -13.97 9.97
N GLU A 21 -1.63 -13.20 10.03
CA GLU A 21 -2.93 -13.63 9.52
C GLU A 21 -3.05 -13.29 8.03
N LEU A 22 -3.40 -14.29 7.22
CA LEU A 22 -3.62 -14.14 5.79
C LEU A 22 -5.08 -14.39 5.46
N SER A 23 -5.69 -13.46 4.72
CA SER A 23 -7.05 -13.60 4.20
C SER A 23 -7.10 -13.23 2.72
N VAL A 24 -8.01 -13.88 2.00
CA VAL A 24 -8.36 -13.52 0.61
C VAL A 24 -9.52 -12.53 0.66
N GLY A 25 -9.37 -11.38 0.03
CA GLY A 25 -10.38 -10.33 0.02
C GLY A 25 -10.15 -9.28 -1.04
N ASP A 26 -11.12 -8.39 -1.21
CA ASP A 26 -11.08 -7.27 -2.13
C ASP A 26 -10.73 -5.98 -1.37
N ALA A 27 -9.66 -5.29 -1.77
CA ALA A 27 -9.23 -4.05 -1.10
C ALA A 27 -10.27 -2.92 -1.16
N ARG A 28 -11.27 -3.02 -2.05
CA ARG A 28 -12.40 -2.09 -2.14
C ARG A 28 -13.46 -2.35 -1.05
N ASN A 29 -13.37 -3.48 -0.35
CA ASN A 29 -14.25 -3.87 0.73
C ASN A 29 -13.47 -4.61 1.82
N LEU A 30 -13.02 -3.88 2.84
CA LEU A 30 -12.33 -4.40 4.01
C LEU A 30 -13.29 -4.63 5.17
N SER A 31 -14.53 -5.06 4.91
CA SER A 31 -15.55 -5.29 5.95
C SER A 31 -15.15 -6.33 7.00
N LEU A 32 -14.16 -7.18 6.70
CA LEU A 32 -13.55 -8.12 7.66
C LEU A 32 -12.78 -7.40 8.78
N LEU A 33 -12.37 -6.15 8.55
CA LEU A 33 -11.62 -5.33 9.48
C LEU A 33 -12.53 -4.27 10.13
N PRO A 34 -12.55 -4.16 11.46
CA PRO A 34 -13.26 -3.09 12.15
C PRO A 34 -12.71 -1.70 11.82
N ASP A 35 -13.55 -0.68 11.99
CA ASP A 35 -13.14 0.72 11.94
C ASP A 35 -12.03 0.98 12.99
N ASN A 36 -11.07 1.86 12.67
CA ASN A 36 -10.00 2.24 13.58
C ASN A 36 -9.26 1.05 14.24
N SER A 37 -9.01 -0.01 13.48
CA SER A 37 -8.34 -1.22 13.97
C SER A 37 -6.86 -1.30 13.60
N MET A 38 -6.44 -0.65 12.53
CA MET A 38 -5.09 -0.75 11.98
C MET A 38 -4.19 0.41 12.41
N ASP A 39 -2.92 0.10 12.75
CA ASP A 39 -1.90 1.10 13.11
C ASP A 39 -0.98 1.51 11.95
N LEU A 40 -0.90 0.67 10.91
CA LEU A 40 -0.11 0.92 9.71
C LEU A 40 -0.75 0.20 8.53
N ILE A 41 -0.87 0.90 7.40
CA ILE A 41 -1.18 0.30 6.12
C ILE A 41 0.05 0.44 5.22
N CYS A 42 0.53 -0.66 4.66
CA CYS A 42 1.57 -0.67 3.64
C CYS A 42 0.98 -1.29 2.37
N ALA A 43 0.88 -0.51 1.31
CA ALA A 43 0.29 -0.96 0.05
C ALA A 43 1.24 -0.71 -1.13
N HIS A 44 1.23 -1.67 -2.05
CA HIS A 44 1.81 -1.54 -3.38
C HIS A 44 0.72 -1.91 -4.38
N PRO A 45 -0.19 -0.96 -4.73
CA PRO A 45 -1.33 -1.26 -5.58
C PRO A 45 -0.88 -1.84 -6.92
N PRO A 46 -1.62 -2.81 -7.49
CA PRO A 46 -1.30 -3.33 -8.80
C PRO A 46 -1.32 -2.18 -9.81
N TYR A 47 -0.23 -2.05 -10.57
CA TYR A 47 -0.12 -1.01 -11.59
C TYR A 47 -1.24 -1.16 -12.61
N ALA A 48 -1.96 -0.07 -12.88
CA ALA A 48 -2.94 -0.03 -13.96
C ALA A 48 -2.27 -0.49 -15.27
N ASN A 49 -2.63 -1.66 -15.78
CA ASN A 49 -2.27 -2.16 -17.09
C ASN A 49 -0.76 -2.32 -17.37
N ILE A 50 0.04 -2.71 -16.36
CA ILE A 50 1.49 -2.99 -16.55
C ILE A 50 1.85 -4.44 -16.20
N ILE A 51 1.23 -5.03 -15.18
CA ILE A 51 1.45 -6.44 -14.78
C ILE A 51 0.09 -7.05 -14.48
N HIS A 52 -0.30 -8.07 -15.24
CA HIS A 52 -1.49 -8.87 -14.96
C HIS A 52 -1.13 -9.93 -13.93
N TYR A 53 -1.75 -9.86 -12.75
CA TYR A 53 -1.47 -10.79 -11.66
C TYR A 53 -2.39 -12.02 -11.69
N THR A 54 -3.46 -11.97 -12.49
CA THR A 54 -4.40 -13.08 -12.67
C THR A 54 -4.75 -13.30 -14.14
N ASP A 55 -5.01 -14.56 -14.51
CA ASP A 55 -5.55 -14.93 -15.82
C ASP A 55 -7.03 -14.55 -15.99
N SER A 56 -7.72 -14.22 -14.89
CA SER A 56 -9.10 -13.74 -14.87
C SER A 56 -9.15 -12.22 -14.79
N LYS A 57 -10.10 -11.61 -15.53
CA LYS A 57 -10.36 -10.16 -15.52
C LYS A 57 -11.20 -9.69 -14.34
N GLU A 58 -11.91 -10.61 -13.69
CA GLU A 58 -12.93 -10.24 -12.71
C GLU A 58 -12.27 -9.87 -11.37
N GLY A 59 -12.32 -8.58 -11.02
CA GLY A 59 -11.76 -8.06 -9.76
C GLY A 59 -10.30 -7.59 -9.80
N ASP A 60 -9.56 -7.86 -10.88
CA ASP A 60 -8.19 -7.39 -11.02
C ASP A 60 -8.13 -5.95 -11.57
N LEU A 61 -7.71 -5.02 -10.72
CA LEU A 61 -7.53 -3.60 -11.06
C LEU A 61 -6.44 -3.37 -12.12
N SER A 62 -5.58 -4.35 -12.36
CA SER A 62 -4.53 -4.29 -13.38
C SER A 62 -5.07 -4.21 -14.81
N PHE A 63 -6.33 -4.55 -15.08
CA PHE A 63 -6.91 -4.44 -16.44
C PHE A 63 -7.52 -3.08 -16.75
N LEU A 64 -7.62 -2.19 -15.75
CA LEU A 64 -8.31 -0.92 -15.90
C LEU A 64 -7.46 0.11 -16.63
N ASP A 65 -8.13 1.04 -17.31
CA ASP A 65 -7.48 2.28 -17.71
C ASP A 65 -7.19 3.15 -16.48
N ILE A 66 -6.48 4.26 -16.67
CA ILE A 66 -6.04 5.09 -15.56
C ILE A 66 -7.21 5.70 -14.79
N ASP A 67 -8.27 6.11 -15.48
CA ASP A 67 -9.37 6.83 -14.85
C ASP A 67 -10.27 5.87 -14.08
N ASP A 68 -10.54 4.68 -14.65
CA ASP A 68 -11.22 3.59 -13.96
C ASP A 68 -10.40 3.06 -12.78
N PHE A 69 -9.07 2.93 -12.93
CA PHE A 69 -8.19 2.57 -11.83
C PHE A 69 -8.29 3.57 -10.68
N LEU A 70 -8.21 4.87 -10.96
CA LEU A 70 -8.31 5.91 -9.93
C LEU A 70 -9.69 5.90 -9.25
N LYS A 71 -10.76 5.61 -10.00
CA LYS A 71 -12.12 5.46 -9.47
C LYS A 71 -12.23 4.29 -8.51
N GLU A 72 -11.65 3.13 -8.85
CA GLU A 72 -11.63 1.99 -7.94
C GLU A 72 -10.72 2.25 -6.73
N MET A 73 -9.58 2.92 -6.93
CA MET A 73 -8.70 3.34 -5.83
C MET A 73 -9.37 4.34 -4.88
N SER A 74 -10.36 5.12 -5.32
CA SER A 74 -11.17 5.93 -4.41
C SER A 74 -11.94 5.08 -3.40
N LYS A 75 -12.41 3.89 -3.81
CA LYS A 75 -13.06 2.94 -2.89
C LYS A 75 -12.05 2.39 -1.89
N VAL A 76 -10.88 1.97 -2.38
CA VAL A 76 -9.78 1.46 -1.55
C VAL A 76 -9.30 2.52 -0.55
N ALA A 77 -9.17 3.78 -0.97
CA ALA A 77 -8.76 4.88 -0.11
C ALA A 77 -9.77 5.13 1.02
N ARG A 78 -11.09 5.07 0.73
CA ARG A 78 -12.12 5.20 1.77
C ARG A 78 -12.07 4.06 2.78
N GLU A 79 -11.93 2.82 2.32
CA GLU A 79 -11.79 1.67 3.22
C GLU A 79 -10.51 1.75 4.06
N SER A 80 -9.40 2.16 3.42
CA SER A 80 -8.13 2.40 4.13
C SER A 80 -8.28 3.47 5.20
N PHE A 81 -9.01 4.55 4.92
CA PHE A 81 -9.27 5.61 5.89
C PHE A 81 -10.14 5.12 7.05
N ARG A 82 -11.19 4.33 6.76
CA ARG A 82 -12.11 3.77 7.77
C ARG A 82 -11.39 2.85 8.76
N VAL A 83 -10.56 1.93 8.28
CA VAL A 83 -9.90 0.93 9.13
C VAL A 83 -8.69 1.48 9.86
N LEU A 84 -8.08 2.56 9.37
CA LEU A 84 -6.88 3.16 9.97
C LEU A 84 -7.26 4.00 11.19
N LYS A 85 -6.55 3.80 12.32
CA LYS A 85 -6.71 4.63 13.51
C LYS A 85 -6.33 6.08 13.24
N LEU A 86 -7.03 7.02 13.89
CA LEU A 86 -6.69 8.44 13.81
C LEU A 86 -5.22 8.69 14.21
N GLY A 87 -4.50 9.47 13.39
CA GLY A 87 -3.10 9.81 13.62
C GLY A 87 -2.09 8.74 13.20
N ARG A 88 -2.56 7.61 12.67
CA ARG A 88 -1.72 6.54 12.11
C ARG A 88 -1.44 6.74 10.62
N GLN A 89 -0.64 5.86 10.05
CA GLN A 89 0.02 6.08 8.76
C GLN A 89 -0.42 5.06 7.71
N CYS A 90 -0.60 5.55 6.48
CA CYS A 90 -0.76 4.74 5.28
C CYS A 90 0.40 5.07 4.35
N ALA A 91 1.22 4.07 4.03
CA ALA A 91 2.35 4.15 3.14
C ALA A 91 2.01 3.44 1.83
N ILE A 92 2.07 4.18 0.72
CA ILE A 92 1.74 3.67 -0.60
C ILE A 92 2.97 3.78 -1.48
N LEU A 93 3.49 2.65 -1.92
CA LEU A 93 4.49 2.61 -2.96
C LEU A 93 3.78 2.60 -4.31
N ILE A 94 4.07 3.59 -5.15
CA ILE A 94 3.59 3.63 -6.53
C ILE A 94 4.63 4.27 -7.43
N GLY A 95 4.67 3.81 -8.68
CA GLY A 95 5.53 4.36 -9.72
C GLY A 95 4.70 4.97 -10.84
N ASP A 96 5.24 6.02 -11.45
CA ASP A 96 4.64 6.61 -12.65
C ASP A 96 4.74 5.67 -13.85
N MET A 97 3.75 5.76 -14.73
CA MET A 97 3.66 4.92 -15.92
C MET A 97 4.27 5.62 -17.13
N ARG A 98 4.61 4.86 -18.17
CA ARG A 98 4.91 5.41 -19.49
C ARG A 98 3.94 4.87 -20.53
N ARG A 99 3.35 5.76 -21.33
CA ARG A 99 2.48 5.39 -22.46
C ARG A 99 2.85 6.24 -23.67
N LYS A 100 3.03 5.61 -24.83
CA LYS A 100 3.42 6.30 -26.08
C LYS A 100 4.62 7.25 -25.89
N LYS A 101 5.67 6.80 -25.19
CA LYS A 101 6.89 7.57 -24.85
C LYS A 101 6.71 8.77 -23.89
N HIS A 102 5.51 9.00 -23.37
CA HIS A 102 5.23 10.06 -22.40
C HIS A 102 5.10 9.48 -20.99
N VAL A 103 5.57 10.23 -20.00
CA VAL A 103 5.36 9.91 -18.57
C VAL A 103 3.94 10.30 -18.20
N ILE A 104 3.25 9.39 -17.52
CA ILE A 104 1.95 9.62 -16.90
C ILE A 104 2.17 9.67 -15.39
N PRO A 105 1.86 10.80 -14.72
CA PRO A 105 2.11 11.00 -13.30
C PRO A 105 1.07 10.29 -12.43
N LEU A 106 0.98 8.95 -12.54
CA LEU A 106 -0.01 8.14 -11.83
C LEU A 106 0.12 8.30 -10.31
N GLY A 107 1.36 8.37 -9.78
CA GLY A 107 1.58 8.54 -8.35
C GLY A 107 0.95 9.83 -7.82
N PHE A 108 1.13 10.93 -8.55
CA PHE A 108 0.52 12.22 -8.21
C PHE A 108 -1.00 12.22 -8.30
N LYS A 109 -1.57 11.56 -9.31
CA LYS A 109 -3.03 11.39 -9.40
C LYS A 109 -3.57 10.57 -8.22
N LEU A 110 -2.87 9.50 -7.83
CA LEU A 110 -3.29 8.66 -6.71
C LEU A 110 -3.19 9.40 -5.37
N ILE A 111 -2.20 10.28 -5.19
CA ILE A 111 -2.12 11.14 -4.00
C ILE A 111 -3.42 11.94 -3.84
N ASN A 112 -3.93 12.57 -4.91
CA ASN A 112 -5.18 13.33 -4.84
C ASN A 112 -6.37 12.45 -4.42
N VAL A 113 -6.46 11.22 -4.92
CA VAL A 113 -7.51 10.26 -4.51
C VAL A 113 -7.50 10.00 -3.00
N TYR A 114 -6.31 9.87 -2.39
CA TYR A 114 -6.19 9.67 -0.95
C TYR A 114 -6.44 10.97 -0.15
N LEU A 115 -6.03 12.13 -0.66
CA LEU A 115 -6.36 13.42 -0.07
C LEU A 115 -7.89 13.64 -0.03
N ASP A 116 -8.58 13.33 -1.12
CA ASP A 116 -10.04 13.43 -1.23
C ASP A 116 -10.78 12.47 -0.27
N ALA A 117 -10.16 11.34 0.07
CA ALA A 117 -10.69 10.40 1.06
C ALA A 117 -10.51 10.87 2.53
N GLY A 118 -9.73 11.94 2.76
CA GLY A 118 -9.50 12.53 4.09
C GLY A 118 -8.07 12.37 4.63
N PHE A 119 -7.16 11.73 3.88
CA PHE A 119 -5.76 11.65 4.28
C PHE A 119 -5.06 13.01 4.17
N LYS A 120 -3.93 13.13 4.87
CA LYS A 120 -3.01 14.25 4.74
C LYS A 120 -1.67 13.74 4.26
N LEU A 121 -1.12 14.37 3.23
CA LEU A 121 0.21 14.05 2.75
C LEU A 121 1.25 14.46 3.80
N ARG A 122 1.95 13.48 4.35
CA ARG A 122 3.03 13.71 5.31
C ARG A 122 4.36 13.90 4.61
N GLU A 123 4.75 12.92 3.79
CA GLU A 123 6.04 12.87 3.12
C GLU A 123 5.91 12.23 1.72
N LEU A 124 6.78 12.65 0.80
CA LEU A 124 6.98 12.04 -0.51
C LEU A 124 8.36 11.40 -0.55
N VAL A 125 8.41 10.07 -0.48
CA VAL A 125 9.66 9.31 -0.44
C VAL A 125 10.04 8.86 -1.86
N ILE A 126 11.22 9.25 -2.33
CA ILE A 126 11.72 8.87 -3.66
C ILE A 126 12.60 7.63 -3.55
N LYS A 127 12.08 6.46 -3.98
CA LYS A 127 12.88 5.24 -4.12
C LYS A 127 13.72 5.30 -5.39
N ARG A 128 15.02 5.52 -5.24
CA ARG A 128 15.97 5.45 -6.36
C ARG A 128 16.35 3.99 -6.62
N GLN A 129 15.94 3.44 -7.76
CA GLN A 129 16.33 2.08 -8.17
C GLN A 129 17.57 2.13 -9.08
N HIS A 130 18.65 1.47 -8.65
CA HIS A 130 19.85 1.26 -9.45
C HIS A 130 19.82 -0.16 -10.03
N ASN A 131 20.41 -0.38 -11.21
CA ASN A 131 20.53 -1.69 -11.86
C ASN A 131 19.21 -2.35 -12.32
N CYS A 132 18.22 -1.57 -12.76
CA CYS A 132 17.04 -2.14 -13.42
C CYS A 132 17.41 -2.65 -14.81
N LYS A 133 17.59 -3.97 -14.95
CA LYS A 133 17.75 -4.61 -16.27
C LYS A 133 16.36 -4.75 -16.90
N THR A 134 16.13 -4.11 -18.03
CA THR A 134 14.95 -4.42 -18.84
C THR A 134 15.13 -5.81 -19.43
N THR A 135 14.21 -6.74 -19.18
CA THR A 135 14.10 -7.95 -20.00
C THR A 135 13.98 -7.53 -21.47
N GLY A 136 14.68 -8.22 -22.38
CA GLY A 136 15.04 -7.79 -23.74
C GLY A 136 13.91 -7.57 -24.76
N PHE A 137 12.72 -7.16 -24.33
CA PHE A 137 11.53 -6.98 -25.16
C PHE A 137 11.50 -5.64 -25.93
N TRP A 138 12.45 -4.73 -25.67
CA TRP A 138 12.45 -3.38 -26.27
C TRP A 138 13.22 -3.26 -27.59
N TYR A 139 13.88 -4.31 -28.08
CA TYR A 139 14.64 -4.25 -29.34
C TYR A 139 13.78 -4.39 -30.61
N ALA A 140 12.51 -4.77 -30.52
CA ALA A 140 11.69 -5.09 -31.70
C ALA A 140 10.86 -3.92 -32.26
N VAL A 141 10.90 -2.73 -31.66
CA VAL A 141 10.04 -1.59 -32.07
C VAL A 141 10.73 -0.22 -32.01
N SER A 142 12.07 -0.19 -32.01
CA SER A 142 12.85 1.03 -32.26
C SER A 142 13.09 1.27 -33.74
#